data_AF-A0A9P8J897-F1
#
_entry.id   AF-A0A9P8J897-F1
#
_cell.length_a   1.000
_cell.length_b   1.000
_cell.length_c   1.000
_cell.angle_alpha   90.00
_cell.angle_beta   90.00
_cell.angle_gamma   90.00
#
_symmetry.space_group_name_H-M   'P 1'
#
loop_
_entity.id
_entity.type
_entity.pdbx_description
1 polymer ?
#
loop_
_entity_poly.entity_id
_entity_poly.type
_entity_poly.pdbx_seq_one_letter_code
_entity_poly.pdbx_strand_id
1 'polypeptide(L)'
;MSGWGLGGWFGGNSAAKKDAPKKAILQLRSTLEMLNKREKHLQNQMDEEDQKARKFINTNKTAAKNALRKKKQLETTLEQTSAQIMNLEGQIASIETANINKETLDALGNASKAMKTIHGGLTIDKVDATMEDLEEQHAISKEIASALTQGSTANAVDDDELESELADLQQEELDNTMLKTGTMPVHDQVHRMPSVNNTEPRGKAPAQEEEDDEEAELRRLQAEMAM
;
A
#
# COMPACT_ATOMS: atom_id res chain seq x y z
N MET A 1 59.89 22.97 26.38
CA MET A 1 59.30 21.66 26.72
C MET A 1 57.91 21.90 27.32
N SER A 2 57.08 20.86 27.28
CA SER A 2 55.68 20.75 27.75
C SER A 2 54.61 21.43 26.90
N GLY A 3 54.15 20.69 25.90
CA GLY A 3 52.77 20.77 25.43
C GLY A 3 51.83 20.02 26.38
N TRP A 4 50.63 20.57 26.55
CA TRP A 4 49.43 19.99 27.15
C TRP A 4 48.29 20.62 26.32
N GLY A 5 47.56 19.89 25.47
CA GLY A 5 46.70 18.79 25.85
C GLY A 5 45.23 19.26 25.89
N LEU A 6 44.71 19.83 24.80
CA LEU A 6 43.28 20.11 24.59
C LEU A 6 42.71 19.19 23.50
N GLY A 7 42.85 17.89 23.73
CA GLY A 7 42.20 16.84 22.94
C GLY A 7 41.20 16.12 23.83
N GLY A 8 39.96 16.62 23.89
CA GLY A 8 38.97 16.04 24.79
C GLY A 8 37.57 16.62 24.63
N TRP A 9 37.04 16.73 23.41
CA TRP A 9 35.61 17.05 23.24
C TRP A 9 34.87 16.29 22.15
N PHE A 10 35.48 15.29 21.51
CA PHE A 10 34.81 14.48 20.49
C PHE A 10 35.10 13.00 20.72
N GLY A 11 34.24 12.33 21.49
CA GLY A 11 34.36 10.88 21.63
C GLY A 11 33.47 10.30 22.71
N GLY A 12 32.21 10.03 22.39
CA GLY A 12 31.38 9.14 23.19
C GLY A 12 29.98 9.66 23.49
N ASN A 13 29.09 9.71 22.49
CA ASN A 13 27.65 9.63 22.79
C ASN A 13 26.74 9.18 21.64
N SER A 14 27.26 8.53 20.60
CA SER A 14 26.45 8.12 19.45
C SER A 14 25.35 7.12 19.81
N ALA A 15 25.52 6.33 20.88
CA ALA A 15 24.48 5.45 21.41
C ALA A 15 23.34 6.25 22.08
N ALA A 16 23.64 7.20 22.97
CA ALA A 16 22.61 7.99 23.64
C ALA A 16 21.83 8.91 22.68
N LYS A 17 22.43 9.32 21.54
CA LYS A 17 21.70 10.04 20.49
C LYS A 17 20.69 9.15 19.75
N LYS A 18 20.97 7.85 19.61
CA LYS A 18 20.04 6.90 18.95
C LYS A 18 18.85 6.56 19.85
N ASP A 19 19.01 6.57 21.17
CA ASP A 19 17.95 6.27 22.13
C ASP A 19 17.12 7.49 22.56
N ALA A 20 17.54 8.70 22.20
CA ALA A 20 16.88 9.94 22.62
C ALA A 20 15.40 10.03 22.21
N PRO A 21 14.95 9.68 20.98
CA PRO A 21 13.54 9.74 20.61
C PRO A 21 12.69 8.73 21.39
N LYS A 22 13.19 7.51 21.57
CA LYS A 22 12.50 6.46 22.34
C LYS A 22 12.35 6.86 23.81
N LYS A 23 13.40 7.42 24.41
CA LYS A 23 13.37 7.90 25.79
C LYS A 23 12.39 9.06 25.96
N ALA A 24 12.34 10.00 25.02
CA ALA A 24 11.38 11.10 25.03
C ALA A 24 9.94 10.58 24.94
N ILE A 25 9.65 9.66 24.02
CA ILE A 25 8.32 9.04 23.88
C ILE A 25 7.91 8.34 25.18
N LEU A 26 8.82 7.58 25.82
CA LEU A 26 8.52 6.92 27.10
C LEU A 26 8.19 7.91 28.22
N GLN A 27 8.91 9.03 28.31
CA GLN A 27 8.63 10.08 29.30
C GLN A 27 7.28 10.77 29.04
N LEU A 28 6.97 11.04 27.76
CA LEU A 28 5.68 11.61 27.36
C LEU A 28 4.53 10.65 27.69
N ARG A 29 4.68 9.35 27.40
CA ARG A 29 3.67 8.33 27.72
C ARG A 29 3.45 8.17 29.23
N SER A 30 4.52 8.21 30.03
CA SER A 30 4.41 8.22 31.50
C SER A 30 3.64 9.45 32.01
N THR A 31 3.92 10.62 31.44
CA THR A 31 3.20 11.86 31.78
C THR A 31 1.73 11.77 31.38
N LEU A 32 1.45 11.21 30.21
CA LEU A 32 0.09 10.98 29.72
C LEU A 32 -0.69 10.02 30.62
N GLU A 33 -0.07 8.97 31.14
CA GLU A 33 -0.69 8.09 32.13
C GLU A 33 -1.04 8.85 33.42
N MET A 34 -0.14 9.70 33.89
CA MET A 34 -0.39 10.56 35.07
C MET A 34 -1.56 11.51 34.84
N LEU A 35 -1.63 12.17 33.68
CA LEU A 35 -2.71 13.08 33.34
C LEU A 35 -4.05 12.36 33.21
N ASN A 36 -4.09 11.17 32.61
CA ASN A 36 -5.30 10.34 32.56
C ASN A 36 -5.79 9.93 33.97
N LYS A 37 -4.87 9.61 34.89
CA LYS A 37 -5.23 9.35 36.29
C LYS A 37 -5.79 10.60 36.97
N ARG A 38 -5.19 11.77 36.70
CA ARG A 38 -5.67 13.06 37.20
C ARG A 38 -7.06 13.40 36.64
N GLU A 39 -7.31 13.17 35.36
CA GLU A 39 -8.60 13.39 34.71
C GLU A 39 -9.70 12.57 35.39
N LYS A 40 -9.47 11.26 35.58
CA LYS A 40 -10.40 10.38 36.33
C LYS A 40 -10.62 10.87 37.76
N HIS A 41 -9.57 11.33 38.44
CA HIS A 41 -9.69 11.85 39.79
C HIS A 41 -10.55 13.13 39.84
N LEU A 42 -10.35 14.05 38.89
CA LEU A 42 -11.15 15.28 38.78
C LEU A 42 -12.61 14.96 38.50
N GLN A 43 -12.90 13.97 37.62
CA GLN A 43 -14.26 13.53 37.35
C GLN A 43 -14.94 12.99 38.62
N ASN A 44 -14.26 12.15 39.39
CA ASN A 44 -14.80 11.64 40.66
C ASN A 44 -15.09 12.77 41.66
N GLN A 45 -14.18 13.75 41.78
CA GLN A 45 -14.40 14.93 42.64
C GLN A 45 -15.60 15.77 42.17
N MET A 46 -15.79 15.92 40.85
CA MET A 46 -16.96 16.61 40.29
C MET A 46 -18.26 15.89 40.66
N ASP A 47 -18.28 14.56 40.58
CA ASP A 47 -19.44 13.75 40.93
C ASP A 47 -19.76 13.86 42.43
N GLU A 48 -18.74 13.90 43.29
CA GLU A 48 -18.91 14.14 44.73
C GLU A 48 -19.52 15.52 45.02
N GLU A 49 -19.03 16.58 44.37
CA GLU A 49 -19.58 17.93 44.55
C GLU A 49 -21.00 18.04 43.97
N ASP A 50 -21.32 17.33 42.88
CA ASP A 50 -22.68 17.23 42.34
C ASP A 50 -23.63 16.57 43.35
N GLN A 51 -23.21 15.44 43.94
CA GLN A 51 -23.97 14.75 44.98
C GLN A 51 -24.18 15.64 46.21
N LYS A 52 -23.15 16.37 46.67
CA LYS A 52 -23.26 17.34 47.76
C LYS A 52 -24.27 18.44 47.41
N ALA A 53 -24.21 18.99 46.20
CA ALA A 53 -25.15 20.01 45.75
C ALA A 53 -26.60 19.50 45.78
N ARG A 54 -26.85 18.29 45.27
CA ARG A 54 -28.18 17.64 45.30
C ARG A 54 -28.68 17.41 46.72
N LYS A 55 -27.81 17.00 47.64
CA LYS A 55 -28.16 16.77 49.05
C LYS A 55 -28.62 18.03 49.76
N PHE A 56 -28.02 19.18 49.45
CA PHE A 56 -28.32 20.45 50.12
C PHE A 56 -29.36 21.32 49.39
N ILE A 57 -29.85 20.92 48.21
CA ILE A 57 -30.66 21.79 47.35
C ILE A 57 -31.95 22.30 48.02
N ASN A 58 -32.60 21.46 48.84
CA ASN A 58 -33.84 21.78 49.54
C ASN A 58 -33.64 22.23 51.00
N THR A 59 -32.44 22.08 51.55
CA THR A 59 -32.17 22.28 52.99
C THR A 59 -31.21 23.42 53.27
N ASN A 60 -30.22 23.64 52.40
CA ASN A 60 -29.23 24.70 52.56
C ASN A 60 -28.75 25.21 51.20
N LYS A 61 -29.44 26.22 50.68
CA LYS A 61 -29.18 26.84 49.37
C LYS A 61 -27.75 27.38 49.24
N THR A 62 -27.17 27.93 50.31
CA THR A 62 -25.79 28.46 50.30
C THR A 62 -24.77 27.32 50.15
N ALA A 63 -24.95 26.23 50.87
CA ALA A 63 -24.09 25.04 50.76
C ALA A 63 -24.18 24.42 49.36
N ALA A 64 -25.39 24.29 48.80
CA ALA A 64 -25.60 23.79 47.44
C ALA A 64 -24.90 24.68 46.39
N LYS A 65 -25.05 26.01 46.49
CA LYS A 65 -24.39 26.96 45.58
C LYS A 65 -22.86 26.88 45.66
N ASN A 66 -22.30 26.68 46.85
CA ASN A 66 -20.86 26.54 47.03
C ASN A 66 -20.33 25.24 46.43
N ALA A 67 -21.05 24.12 46.58
CA ALA A 67 -20.71 22.85 45.94
C ALA A 67 -20.73 22.96 44.41
N LEU A 68 -21.78 23.59 43.83
CA LEU A 68 -21.84 23.85 42.39
C LEU A 68 -20.69 24.74 41.89
N ARG A 69 -20.29 25.77 42.67
CA ARG A 69 -19.13 26.61 42.32
C ARG A 69 -17.83 25.79 42.28
N LYS A 70 -17.62 24.90 43.24
CA LYS A 70 -16.45 24.00 43.26
C LYS A 70 -16.46 23.04 42.08
N LYS A 71 -17.61 22.41 41.80
CA LYS A 71 -17.80 21.58 40.60
C LYS A 71 -17.40 22.35 39.34
N LYS A 72 -17.83 23.60 39.20
CA LYS A 72 -17.49 24.42 38.02
C LYS A 72 -15.99 24.71 37.89
N GLN A 73 -15.28 24.92 39.01
CA GLN A 73 -13.82 25.08 39.00
C GLN A 73 -13.09 23.78 38.60
N LEU A 74 -13.61 22.64 39.06
CA LEU A 74 -13.10 21.33 38.67
C LEU A 74 -13.33 21.06 37.18
N GLU A 75 -14.50 21.43 36.62
CA GLU A 75 -14.78 21.36 35.18
C GLU A 75 -13.73 22.13 34.35
N THR A 76 -13.40 23.36 34.74
CA THR A 76 -12.35 24.14 34.06
C THR A 76 -10.97 23.47 34.17
N THR A 77 -10.66 22.86 35.31
CA THR A 77 -9.38 22.15 35.50
C THR A 77 -9.35 20.85 34.68
N LEU A 78 -10.49 20.17 34.55
CA LEU A 78 -10.64 18.99 33.72
C LEU A 78 -10.39 19.34 32.24
N GLU A 79 -11.03 20.39 31.74
CA GLU A 79 -10.85 20.88 30.37
C GLU A 79 -9.37 21.22 30.06
N GLN A 80 -8.69 21.90 31.00
CA GLN A 80 -7.25 22.16 30.89
C GLN A 80 -6.43 20.86 30.86
N THR A 81 -6.80 19.87 31.68
CA THR A 81 -6.11 18.56 31.72
C THR A 81 -6.31 17.81 30.40
N SER A 82 -7.52 17.77 29.85
CA SER A 82 -7.80 17.14 28.56
C SER A 82 -7.06 17.85 27.42
N ALA A 83 -6.96 19.19 27.45
CA ALA A 83 -6.12 19.93 26.50
C ALA A 83 -4.63 19.57 26.59
N GLN A 84 -4.10 19.37 27.81
CA GLN A 84 -2.73 18.90 28.01
C GLN A 84 -2.52 17.48 27.45
N ILE A 85 -3.48 16.58 27.63
CA ILE A 85 -3.44 15.22 27.07
C ILE A 85 -3.36 15.29 25.55
N MET A 86 -4.27 16.01 24.89
CA MET A 86 -4.27 16.15 23.42
C MET A 86 -2.96 16.72 22.89
N ASN A 87 -2.39 17.73 23.58
CA ASN A 87 -1.10 18.30 23.20
C ASN A 87 0.04 17.28 23.29
N LEU A 88 0.08 16.44 24.33
CA LEU A 88 1.11 15.41 24.47
C LEU A 88 0.95 14.29 23.45
N GLU A 89 -0.29 13.88 23.14
CA GLU A 89 -0.57 12.89 22.08
C GLU A 89 -0.07 13.39 20.73
N GLY A 90 -0.37 14.65 20.38
CA GLY A 90 0.15 15.29 19.17
C GLY A 90 1.68 15.34 19.13
N GLN A 91 2.34 15.60 20.26
CA GLN A 91 3.81 15.59 20.35
C GLN A 91 4.38 14.18 20.15
N ILE A 92 3.77 13.16 20.74
CA ILE A 92 4.19 11.76 20.52
C ILE A 92 4.11 11.41 19.04
N ALA A 93 2.97 11.68 18.39
CA ALA A 93 2.78 11.41 16.97
C ALA A 93 3.77 12.18 16.09
N SER A 94 4.06 13.44 16.44
CA SER A 94 5.06 14.25 15.74
C SER A 94 6.47 13.66 15.84
N ILE A 95 6.88 13.19 17.01
CA ILE A 95 8.19 12.55 17.21
C ILE A 95 8.26 11.23 16.43
N GLU A 96 7.20 10.42 16.45
CA GLU A 96 7.12 9.17 15.70
C GLU A 96 7.25 9.42 14.19
N THR A 97 6.53 10.42 13.67
CA THR A 97 6.63 10.86 12.26
C THR A 97 8.03 11.36 11.92
N ALA A 98 8.63 12.19 12.78
CA ALA A 98 9.97 12.70 12.58
C ALA A 98 11.02 11.56 12.54
N ASN A 99 10.83 10.52 13.35
CA ASN A 99 11.71 9.35 13.34
C ASN A 99 11.59 8.55 12.03
N ILE A 100 10.36 8.35 11.52
CA ILE A 100 10.13 7.72 10.21
C ILE A 100 10.76 8.55 9.09
N ASN A 101 10.54 9.86 9.07
CA ASN A 101 11.11 10.75 8.06
C ASN A 101 12.64 10.68 8.06
N LYS A 102 13.25 10.62 9.24
CA LYS A 102 14.70 10.47 9.38
C LYS A 102 15.20 9.14 8.83
N GLU A 103 14.49 8.04 9.08
CA GLU A 103 14.83 6.72 8.53
C GLU A 103 14.70 6.69 6.99
N THR A 104 13.64 7.29 6.44
CA THR A 104 13.47 7.46 4.99
C THR A 104 14.62 8.26 4.37
N LEU A 105 15.04 9.36 5.01
CA LEU A 105 16.18 10.15 4.55
C LEU A 105 17.49 9.37 4.62
N ASP A 106 17.71 8.61 5.69
CA ASP A 106 18.90 7.74 5.84
C ASP A 106 18.93 6.68 4.70
N ALA A 107 17.78 6.08 4.37
CA ALA A 107 17.62 5.12 3.27
C ALA A 107 17.89 5.76 1.90
N LEU A 108 17.31 6.94 1.62
CA LEU A 108 17.57 7.70 0.39
C LEU A 108 19.04 8.09 0.26
N GLY A 109 19.69 8.47 1.36
CA GLY A 109 21.12 8.75 1.40
C GLY A 109 21.98 7.54 1.01
N ASN A 110 21.62 6.35 1.49
CA ASN A 110 22.28 5.10 1.12
C ASN A 110 22.03 4.73 -0.35
N ALA A 111 20.80 4.90 -0.84
CA ALA A 111 20.46 4.68 -2.25
C ALA A 111 21.26 5.62 -3.17
N SER A 112 21.37 6.91 -2.81
CA SER A 112 22.18 7.88 -3.56
C SER A 112 23.66 7.49 -3.61
N LYS A 113 24.23 7.01 -2.49
CA LYS A 113 25.62 6.49 -2.48
C LYS A 113 25.77 5.29 -3.39
N ALA A 114 24.86 4.31 -3.32
CA ALA A 114 24.88 3.14 -4.19
C ALA A 114 24.82 3.54 -5.67
N MET A 115 23.92 4.47 -6.02
CA MET A 115 23.81 5.03 -7.37
C MET A 115 25.11 5.71 -7.80
N LYS A 116 25.74 6.51 -6.93
CA LYS A 116 27.05 7.12 -7.21
C LYS A 116 28.15 6.08 -7.44
N THR A 117 28.13 4.95 -6.74
CA THR A 117 29.09 3.86 -6.98
C THR A 117 28.84 3.16 -8.31
N ILE A 118 27.58 2.85 -8.64
CA ILE A 118 27.19 2.22 -9.92
C ILE A 118 27.59 3.12 -11.10
N HIS A 119 27.24 4.41 -11.05
CA HIS A 119 27.50 5.36 -12.14
C HIS A 119 28.93 5.91 -12.13
N GLY A 120 29.56 5.99 -10.96
CA GLY A 120 30.95 6.46 -10.83
C GLY A 120 31.96 5.54 -11.54
N GLY A 121 31.59 4.29 -11.80
CA GLY A 121 32.35 3.37 -12.64
C GLY A 121 32.08 3.51 -14.15
N LEU A 122 30.99 4.18 -14.53
CA LEU A 122 30.54 4.39 -15.92
C LEU A 122 30.92 5.81 -16.38
N THR A 123 32.21 6.12 -16.39
CA THR A 123 32.70 7.38 -16.98
C THR A 123 32.62 7.31 -18.51
N ILE A 124 32.36 8.44 -19.18
CA ILE A 124 32.36 8.52 -20.66
C ILE A 124 33.64 7.89 -21.23
N ASP A 125 34.80 8.23 -20.67
CA ASP A 125 36.08 7.67 -21.11
C ASP A 125 36.15 6.13 -21.03
N LYS A 126 35.46 5.51 -20.06
CA LYS A 126 35.41 4.05 -19.94
C LYS A 126 34.43 3.44 -20.93
N VAL A 127 33.32 4.12 -21.19
CA VAL A 127 32.33 3.70 -22.20
C VAL A 127 32.98 3.74 -23.58
N ASP A 128 33.68 4.83 -23.92
CA ASP A 128 34.39 5.00 -25.18
C ASP A 128 35.48 3.92 -25.34
N ALA A 129 36.28 3.66 -24.31
CA ALA A 129 37.28 2.58 -24.34
C ALA A 129 36.64 1.19 -24.55
N THR A 130 35.53 0.88 -23.87
CA THR A 130 34.83 -0.40 -24.13
C THR A 130 34.20 -0.50 -25.51
N MET A 131 33.78 0.61 -26.11
CA MET A 131 33.26 0.62 -27.49
C MET A 131 34.39 0.39 -28.48
N GLU A 132 35.56 1.00 -28.25
CA GLU A 132 36.76 0.78 -29.07
C GLU A 132 37.23 -0.69 -28.99
N ASP A 133 37.30 -1.28 -27.78
CA ASP A 133 37.60 -2.70 -27.57
C ASP A 133 36.58 -3.61 -28.29
N LEU A 134 35.29 -3.25 -28.26
CA LEU A 134 34.22 -3.99 -28.96
C LEU A 134 34.37 -3.93 -30.48
N GLU A 135 34.70 -2.77 -31.03
CA GLU A 135 34.96 -2.61 -32.46
C GLU A 135 36.18 -3.41 -32.89
N GLU A 136 37.25 -3.44 -32.09
CA GLU A 136 38.44 -4.25 -32.35
C GLU A 136 38.12 -5.76 -32.30
N GLN A 137 37.38 -6.23 -31.29
CA GLN A 137 36.94 -7.63 -31.20
C GLN A 137 36.01 -8.03 -32.36
N HIS A 138 35.15 -7.11 -32.81
CA HIS A 138 34.30 -7.35 -33.97
C HIS A 138 35.12 -7.42 -35.27
N ALA A 139 36.15 -6.58 -35.42
CA ALA A 139 37.10 -6.65 -36.53
C ALA A 139 37.85 -7.99 -36.55
N ILE A 140 38.37 -8.43 -35.40
CA ILE A 140 39.02 -9.74 -35.25
C ILE A 140 38.06 -10.87 -35.59
N SER A 141 36.82 -10.83 -35.09
CA SER A 141 35.81 -11.85 -35.41
C SER A 141 35.50 -11.92 -36.91
N LYS A 142 35.45 -10.77 -37.58
CA LYS A 142 35.24 -10.69 -39.03
C LYS A 142 36.44 -11.22 -39.81
N GLU A 143 37.67 -10.96 -39.33
CA GLU A 143 38.89 -11.50 -39.92
C GLU A 143 38.99 -13.03 -39.73
N ILE A 144 38.60 -13.54 -38.56
CA ILE A 144 38.49 -14.98 -38.30
C ILE A 144 37.44 -15.62 -39.20
N ALA A 145 36.24 -15.03 -39.30
CA ALA A 145 35.19 -15.53 -40.18
C ALA A 145 35.64 -15.52 -41.65
N SER A 146 36.35 -14.47 -42.08
CA SER A 146 36.94 -14.37 -43.41
C SER A 146 38.02 -15.43 -43.64
N ALA A 147 38.89 -15.68 -42.66
CA ALA A 147 39.97 -16.66 -42.77
C ALA A 147 39.46 -18.11 -42.74
N LEU A 148 38.44 -18.40 -41.94
CA LEU A 148 37.75 -19.69 -41.91
C LEU A 148 37.03 -19.97 -43.22
N THR A 149 36.40 -18.94 -43.82
CA THR A 149 35.74 -19.07 -45.12
C THR A 149 36.71 -19.07 -46.30
N GLN A 150 37.91 -18.49 -46.16
CA GLN A 150 38.97 -18.52 -47.18
C GLN A 150 39.51 -19.93 -47.47
N GLY A 151 39.33 -20.88 -46.54
CA GLY A 151 39.68 -22.30 -46.72
C GLY A 151 38.49 -23.24 -46.93
N SER A 152 37.26 -22.80 -46.62
CA SER A 152 36.06 -23.64 -46.77
C SER A 152 35.42 -23.45 -48.14
N THR A 153 35.97 -24.11 -49.16
CA THR A 153 35.18 -24.50 -50.33
C THR A 153 34.44 -25.80 -50.00
N ALA A 154 33.43 -25.71 -49.13
CA ALA A 154 32.48 -26.79 -48.80
C ALA A 154 31.63 -26.27 -47.62
N ASN A 155 30.31 -26.23 -47.63
CA ASN A 155 29.32 -26.83 -48.51
C ASN A 155 28.31 -25.74 -48.88
N ALA A 156 28.13 -25.49 -50.18
CA ALA A 156 26.88 -24.88 -50.61
C ALA A 156 25.79 -25.87 -50.22
N VAL A 157 24.90 -25.49 -49.31
CA VAL A 157 23.67 -26.24 -49.12
C VAL A 157 22.94 -26.17 -50.46
N ASP A 158 22.54 -27.32 -50.98
CA ASP A 158 21.81 -27.37 -52.24
C ASP A 158 20.41 -26.82 -51.96
N ASP A 159 20.13 -25.60 -52.43
CA ASP A 159 18.82 -24.96 -52.25
C ASP A 159 17.70 -25.84 -52.84
N ASP A 160 17.99 -26.68 -53.84
CA ASP A 160 17.02 -27.61 -54.41
C ASP A 160 16.68 -28.77 -53.43
N GLU A 161 17.64 -29.22 -52.61
CA GLU A 161 17.41 -30.23 -51.57
C GLU A 161 16.58 -29.64 -50.41
N LEU A 162 16.86 -28.40 -50.02
CA LEU A 162 16.08 -27.68 -49.01
C LEU A 162 14.65 -27.41 -49.47
N GLU A 163 14.44 -27.02 -50.73
CA GLU A 163 13.10 -26.77 -51.27
C GLU A 163 12.28 -28.07 -51.33
N SER A 164 12.92 -29.21 -51.64
CA SER A 164 12.28 -30.53 -51.57
C SER A 164 11.90 -30.91 -50.14
N GLU A 165 12.81 -30.74 -49.17
CA GLU A 165 12.55 -31.04 -47.76
C GLU A 165 11.43 -30.12 -47.20
N LEU A 166 11.41 -28.85 -47.61
CA LEU A 166 10.38 -27.89 -47.26
C LEU A 166 9.00 -28.30 -47.82
N ALA A 167 8.95 -28.76 -49.08
CA ALA A 167 7.72 -29.22 -49.71
C ALA A 167 7.15 -30.47 -49.00
N ASP A 168 8.00 -31.41 -48.60
CA ASP A 168 7.60 -32.61 -47.87
C ASP A 168 7.01 -32.26 -46.50
N LEU A 169 7.62 -31.32 -45.77
CA LEU A 169 7.11 -30.84 -44.48
C LEU A 169 5.76 -30.12 -44.61
N GLN A 170 5.56 -29.32 -45.67
CA GLN A 170 4.28 -28.65 -45.93
C GLN A 170 3.16 -29.65 -46.22
N GLN A 171 3.45 -30.72 -46.95
CA GLN A 171 2.49 -31.79 -47.24
C GLN A 171 2.11 -32.55 -45.96
N GLU A 172 3.09 -32.87 -45.10
CA GLU A 172 2.85 -33.53 -43.82
C GLU A 172 1.95 -32.69 -42.88
N GLU A 173 2.11 -31.37 -42.89
CA GLU A 173 1.26 -30.46 -42.10
C GLU A 173 -0.18 -30.41 -42.65
N LEU A 174 -0.36 -30.37 -43.97
CA LEU A 174 -1.68 -30.41 -44.60
C LEU A 174 -2.44 -31.70 -44.26
N ASP A 175 -1.77 -32.85 -44.37
CA ASP A 175 -2.35 -34.17 -44.07
C ASP A 175 -2.78 -34.25 -42.58
N ASN A 176 -1.93 -33.77 -41.67
CA ASN A 176 -2.24 -33.67 -40.24
C ASN A 176 -3.45 -32.75 -39.95
N THR A 177 -3.66 -31.72 -40.76
CA THR A 177 -4.78 -30.78 -40.59
C THR A 177 -6.09 -31.37 -41.11
N MET A 178 -6.06 -32.12 -42.21
CA MET A 178 -7.24 -32.80 -42.75
C MET A 178 -7.74 -33.92 -41.82
N LEU A 179 -6.84 -34.69 -41.21
CA LEU A 179 -7.18 -35.73 -40.22
C LEU A 179 -7.95 -35.17 -39.00
N LYS A 180 -7.75 -33.90 -38.64
CA LYS A 180 -8.43 -33.25 -37.50
C LYS A 180 -9.85 -32.75 -37.81
N THR A 181 -10.29 -32.72 -39.06
CA THR A 181 -11.60 -32.12 -39.45
C THR A 181 -12.68 -33.13 -39.85
N GLY A 182 -12.41 -34.44 -39.78
CA GLY A 182 -13.38 -35.48 -40.12
C GLY A 182 -14.13 -36.06 -38.91
N THR A 183 -15.32 -35.54 -38.59
CA THR A 183 -16.54 -36.30 -38.18
C THR A 183 -17.67 -35.35 -37.79
N MET A 184 -18.73 -35.26 -38.59
CA MET A 184 -20.06 -34.84 -38.13
C MET A 184 -21.08 -35.93 -38.43
N PRO A 185 -21.89 -36.35 -37.43
CA PRO A 185 -23.19 -36.93 -37.70
C PRO A 185 -24.34 -36.14 -37.04
N VAL A 186 -25.43 -36.02 -37.82
CA VAL A 186 -26.70 -35.35 -37.53
C VAL A 186 -27.75 -36.40 -37.12
N HIS A 187 -28.43 -36.24 -35.97
CA HIS A 187 -29.78 -36.77 -35.59
C HIS A 187 -30.00 -36.55 -34.07
N ASP A 188 -31.17 -36.40 -33.43
CA ASP A 188 -32.59 -36.21 -33.76
C ASP A 188 -33.40 -36.19 -32.44
N GLN A 189 -34.63 -35.68 -32.51
CA GLN A 189 -35.79 -35.93 -31.63
C GLN A 189 -36.01 -35.17 -30.31
N VAL A 190 -37.02 -34.29 -30.42
CA VAL A 190 -37.98 -33.74 -29.46
C VAL A 190 -38.71 -34.85 -28.65
N HIS A 191 -38.97 -34.63 -27.35
CA HIS A 191 -40.24 -34.92 -26.61
C HIS A 191 -40.07 -35.18 -25.09
N ARG A 192 -40.64 -34.31 -24.24
CA ARG A 192 -41.64 -34.60 -23.16
C ARG A 192 -41.60 -33.59 -22.01
N MET A 193 -42.72 -32.88 -21.81
CA MET A 193 -43.25 -32.42 -20.51
C MET A 193 -44.36 -33.42 -20.07
N PRO A 194 -45.04 -33.30 -18.90
CA PRO A 194 -44.78 -32.59 -17.63
C PRO A 194 -44.97 -33.50 -16.36
N SER A 195 -44.76 -32.98 -15.14
CA SER A 195 -45.52 -33.46 -13.97
C SER A 195 -45.55 -32.41 -12.85
N VAL A 196 -46.77 -32.04 -12.44
CA VAL A 196 -47.11 -31.23 -11.27
C VAL A 196 -47.38 -32.17 -10.10
N ASN A 197 -46.87 -31.88 -8.89
CA ASN A 197 -47.52 -32.25 -7.62
C ASN A 197 -47.01 -31.40 -6.43
N ASN A 198 -47.85 -30.43 -6.09
CA ASN A 198 -48.23 -29.81 -4.83
C ASN A 198 -47.51 -30.20 -3.50
N THR A 199 -46.88 -29.21 -2.83
CA THR A 199 -46.87 -29.02 -1.37
C THR A 199 -46.53 -27.55 -1.02
N GLU A 200 -47.40 -26.87 -0.24
CA GLU A 200 -47.32 -25.45 0.17
C GLU A 200 -46.10 -25.09 1.04
N PRO A 201 -45.68 -23.80 1.02
CA PRO A 201 -45.46 -23.11 2.29
C PRO A 201 -45.99 -21.66 2.34
N ARG A 202 -46.51 -21.33 3.52
CA ARG A 202 -46.90 -20.00 4.01
C ARG A 202 -45.79 -18.94 3.87
N GLY A 203 -46.17 -17.70 3.55
CA GLY A 203 -45.59 -16.50 4.18
C GLY A 203 -45.15 -15.34 3.28
N LYS A 204 -46.01 -14.32 3.17
CA LYS A 204 -45.77 -12.85 3.03
C LYS A 204 -44.64 -12.31 2.11
N ALA A 205 -45.04 -11.50 1.12
CA ALA A 205 -44.46 -10.17 0.82
C ALA A 205 -45.49 -9.30 0.05
N PRO A 206 -45.54 -7.97 0.22
CA PRO A 206 -46.28 -7.09 -0.67
C PRO A 206 -45.46 -6.85 -1.96
N ALA A 207 -46.06 -7.09 -3.13
CA ALA A 207 -45.43 -6.98 -4.46
C ALA A 207 -46.01 -5.79 -5.26
N GLN A 208 -46.36 -4.70 -4.58
CA GLN A 208 -47.05 -3.55 -5.19
C GLN A 208 -46.19 -2.29 -5.35
N GLU A 209 -44.97 -2.26 -4.80
CA GLU A 209 -44.09 -1.09 -4.93
C GLU A 209 -43.10 -1.19 -6.10
N GLU A 210 -42.75 -2.41 -6.57
CA GLU A 210 -41.81 -2.57 -7.71
C GLU A 210 -42.50 -2.43 -9.09
N GLU A 211 -43.79 -2.78 -9.21
CA GLU A 211 -44.52 -2.65 -10.50
C GLU A 211 -44.82 -1.18 -10.87
N ASP A 212 -45.01 -0.31 -9.87
CA ASP A 212 -45.30 1.12 -10.08
C ASP A 212 -44.05 1.90 -10.56
N ASP A 213 -42.86 1.50 -10.13
CA ASP A 213 -41.58 2.10 -10.57
C ASP A 213 -41.24 1.68 -12.02
N GLU A 214 -41.48 0.43 -12.40
CA GLU A 214 -41.24 -0.06 -13.78
C GLU A 214 -42.17 0.61 -14.81
N GLU A 215 -43.45 0.84 -14.47
CA GLU A 215 -44.38 1.51 -15.39
C GLU A 215 -44.04 2.99 -15.59
N ALA A 216 -43.53 3.65 -14.54
CA ALA A 216 -43.07 5.03 -14.62
C ALA A 216 -41.83 5.18 -15.53
N GLU A 217 -40.88 4.25 -15.46
CA GLU A 217 -39.70 4.23 -16.34
C GLU A 217 -40.09 3.97 -17.80
N LEU A 218 -41.00 3.02 -18.06
CA LEU A 218 -41.49 2.72 -19.42
C LEU A 218 -42.15 3.93 -20.09
N ARG A 219 -42.96 4.71 -19.36
CA ARG A 219 -43.56 5.93 -19.92
C ARG A 219 -42.53 7.00 -20.24
N ARG A 220 -41.48 7.14 -19.43
CA ARG A 220 -40.39 8.09 -19.69
C ARG A 220 -39.63 7.73 -20.96
N LEU A 221 -39.32 6.44 -21.15
CA LEU A 221 -38.62 5.94 -22.34
C LEU A 221 -39.45 6.11 -23.62
N GLN A 222 -40.77 5.92 -23.55
CA GLN A 222 -41.67 6.13 -24.69
C GLN A 222 -41.79 7.61 -25.09
N ALA A 223 -41.75 8.53 -24.12
CA ALA A 223 -41.78 9.97 -24.40
C ALA A 223 -40.47 10.47 -25.05
N GLU A 224 -39.32 9.85 -24.71
CA GLU A 224 -38.01 10.19 -25.28
C GLU A 224 -37.85 9.70 -26.73
N MET A 225 -38.51 8.60 -27.11
CA MET A 225 -38.53 8.12 -28.51
C MET A 225 -39.52 8.86 -29.43
N ALA A 226 -40.38 9.71 -28.86
CA ALA A 226 -41.41 10.45 -29.61
C ALA A 226 -41.04 11.94 -29.85
N MET A 227 -39.79 12.35 -29.56
CA MET A 227 -39.22 13.65 -29.94
C MET A 227 -38.05 13.49 -30.91
#